data_AF-A0A453MYC5-F1
#
_entry.id   AF-A0A453MYC5-F1
#
_cell.length_a   1.000
_cell.length_b   1.000
_cell.length_c   1.000
_cell.angle_alpha   90.00
_cell.angle_beta   90.00
_cell.angle_gamma   90.00
#
_symmetry.space_group_name_H-M   'P 1'
#
loop_
_entity.id
_entity.type
_entity.pdbx_description
1 polymer ?
#
loop_
_entity_poly.entity_id
_entity_poly.type
_entity_poly.pdbx_seq_one_letter_code
_entity_poly.pdbx_strand_id
1 'polypeptide(L)'
;SLSVIHVPVDVDVNTCSITVIRAEGGGLGFLFLSDYCVQAWKWKTDCDGVASWVLERTVALDKLLSMNSEEGSQSPRILGFAEDNNVVLLWTFIGVFKVQFESLQFKKLLESYRFYCWFHYYPFEGVYTADAGIM
;
A
#
# COMPACT_ATOMS: atom_id res chain seq x y z
N SER A 1 13.06 -18.87 17.06
CA SER A 1 11.77 -18.37 17.58
C SER A 1 11.35 -17.20 16.72
N LEU A 2 10.10 -17.16 16.25
CA LEU A 2 9.56 -16.05 15.46
C LEU A 2 8.78 -15.13 16.41
N SER A 3 9.06 -13.83 16.41
CA SER A 3 8.30 -12.84 17.19
C SER A 3 7.19 -12.24 16.35
N VAL A 4 5.96 -12.25 16.86
CA VAL A 4 4.80 -11.65 16.20
C VAL A 4 4.68 -10.19 16.63
N ILE A 5 4.53 -9.29 15.65
CA ILE A 5 4.24 -7.87 15.89
C ILE A 5 2.81 -7.62 15.45
N HIS A 6 1.93 -7.24 16.38
CA HIS A 6 0.55 -6.89 16.07
C HIS A 6 0.48 -5.50 15.44
N VAL A 7 -0.37 -5.33 14.42
CA VAL A 7 -0.69 -4.03 13.84
C VAL A 7 -1.79 -3.35 14.66
N PRO A 8 -1.77 -2.01 14.83
CA PRO A 8 -2.72 -1.25 15.65
C PRO A 8 -4.01 -0.93 14.90
N VAL A 9 -4.43 -1.77 13.96
CA VAL A 9 -5.62 -1.59 13.13
C VAL A 9 -6.41 -2.89 13.07
N ASP A 10 -7.73 -2.79 13.04
CA ASP A 10 -8.59 -3.93 12.79
C ASP A 10 -8.74 -4.13 11.28
N VAL A 11 -8.53 -5.36 10.81
CA VAL A 11 -8.45 -5.67 9.38
C VAL A 11 -9.62 -6.58 9.02
N ASP A 12 -10.64 -6.00 8.40
CA ASP A 12 -11.61 -6.76 7.63
C ASP A 12 -11.09 -6.97 6.21
N VAL A 13 -10.73 -8.21 5.87
CA VAL A 13 -10.17 -8.60 4.57
C VAL A 13 -11.10 -8.29 3.38
N ASN A 14 -12.40 -8.09 3.62
CA ASN A 14 -13.38 -7.79 2.58
C ASN A 14 -13.53 -6.30 2.29
N THR A 15 -13.02 -5.42 3.16
CA THR A 15 -13.21 -3.97 3.04
C THR A 15 -11.90 -3.20 3.13
N CYS A 16 -10.91 -3.75 3.83
CA CYS A 16 -9.60 -3.16 4.03
C CYS A 16 -8.52 -3.76 3.12
N SER A 17 -7.38 -3.08 3.02
CA SER A 17 -6.14 -3.59 2.43
C SER A 17 -4.94 -3.15 3.24
N ILE A 18 -3.95 -4.02 3.35
CA ILE A 18 -2.70 -3.73 4.04
C ILE A 18 -1.50 -4.14 3.18
N THR A 19 -0.45 -3.33 3.17
CA THR A 19 0.84 -3.71 2.59
C THR A 19 1.98 -3.23 3.46
N VAL A 20 3.00 -4.06 3.62
CA VAL A 20 4.27 -3.63 4.22
C VAL A 20 4.97 -2.70 3.24
N ILE A 21 5.62 -1.67 3.76
CA ILE A 21 6.43 -0.72 3.00
C ILE A 21 7.75 -0.47 3.70
N ARG A 22 8.71 0.06 2.94
CA ARG A 22 9.90 0.68 3.52
C ARG A 22 9.53 2.09 3.97
N ALA A 23 9.53 2.33 5.29
CA ALA A 23 9.27 3.67 5.81
C ALA A 23 10.44 4.61 5.53
N GLU A 24 10.17 5.92 5.55
CA GLU A 24 11.20 6.96 5.43
C GLU A 24 12.37 6.68 6.39
N GLY A 25 13.61 6.79 5.92
CA GLY A 25 14.80 6.43 6.70
C GLY A 25 15.09 4.92 6.78
N GLY A 26 14.37 4.10 6.01
CA GLY A 26 14.66 2.68 5.81
C GLY A 26 14.13 1.73 6.88
N GLY A 27 13.27 2.22 7.78
CA GLY A 27 12.63 1.42 8.82
C GLY A 27 11.43 0.61 8.31
N LEU A 28 10.88 -0.22 9.19
CA LEU A 28 9.65 -0.97 8.93
C LEU A 28 8.44 -0.02 8.93
N GLY A 29 7.60 -0.13 7.89
CA GLY A 29 6.33 0.57 7.82
C GLY A 29 5.23 -0.30 7.21
N PHE A 30 3.99 0.15 7.31
CA PHE A 30 2.90 -0.40 6.52
C PHE A 30 1.91 0.68 6.13
N LEU A 31 1.17 0.42 5.06
CA LEU A 31 0.00 1.18 4.67
C LEU A 31 -1.25 0.38 4.99
N PHE A 32 -2.22 1.02 5.61
CA PHE A 32 -3.55 0.49 5.83
C PHE A 32 -4.55 1.34 5.06
N LEU A 33 -5.34 0.69 4.22
CA LEU A 33 -6.40 1.30 3.43
C LEU A 33 -7.74 0.75 3.93
N SER A 34 -8.62 1.66 4.35
CA SER A 34 -10.02 1.38 4.65
C SER A 34 -10.87 2.43 3.98
N ASP A 35 -11.93 2.01 3.28
CA ASP A 35 -12.73 2.88 2.42
C ASP A 35 -11.85 3.70 1.49
N TYR A 36 -11.84 5.03 1.60
CA TYR A 36 -10.98 5.91 0.81
C TYR A 36 -9.92 6.59 1.69
N CYS A 37 -9.57 6.00 2.82
CA CYS A 37 -8.60 6.54 3.77
C CYS A 37 -7.36 5.64 3.82
N VAL A 38 -6.20 6.19 3.46
CA VAL A 38 -4.91 5.52 3.59
C VAL A 38 -4.17 6.06 4.80
N GLN A 39 -3.79 5.18 5.71
CA GLN A 39 -2.95 5.46 6.85
C GLN A 39 -1.55 4.88 6.62
N ALA A 40 -0.53 5.70 6.85
CA ALA A 40 0.87 5.28 6.84
C ALA A 40 1.39 5.17 8.27
N TRP A 41 1.84 3.97 8.60
CA TRP A 41 2.36 3.63 9.91
C TRP A 41 3.85 3.29 9.83
N LYS A 42 4.59 3.70 10.85
CA LYS A 42 6.03 3.46 10.97
C LYS A 42 6.35 2.83 12.31
N TRP A 43 7.24 1.85 12.30
CA TRP A 43 7.81 1.28 13.51
C TRP A 43 8.89 2.21 14.03
N LYS A 44 8.72 2.75 15.24
CA LYS A 44 9.67 3.65 15.89
C LYS A 44 10.01 3.14 17.29
N THR A 45 11.27 3.35 17.68
CA THR A 45 11.73 3.18 19.06
C THR A 45 11.76 4.55 19.73
N ASP A 46 11.12 4.68 20.89
CA ASP A 46 11.15 5.91 21.67
C ASP A 46 12.46 6.07 22.46
N CYS A 47 12.58 7.16 23.23
CA CYS A 47 13.76 7.44 24.05
C CYS A 47 13.99 6.43 25.17
N ASP A 48 12.93 5.70 25.57
CA ASP A 48 12.97 4.69 26.61
C ASP A 48 13.36 3.32 26.03
N GLY A 49 13.61 3.24 24.72
CA GLY A 49 13.99 2.02 24.02
C GLY A 49 12.80 1.11 23.67
N VAL A 50 11.56 1.59 23.85
CA VAL A 50 10.35 0.83 23.57
C VAL A 50 9.94 1.04 22.11
N ALA A 51 9.77 -0.05 21.38
CA ALA A 51 9.39 -0.02 19.97
C ALA A 51 7.88 -0.19 19.80
N SER A 52 7.26 0.69 19.00
CA SER A 52 5.83 0.69 18.73
C SER A 52 5.49 1.24 17.35
N TRP A 53 4.24 1.01 16.93
CA TRP A 53 3.69 1.60 15.72
C TRP A 53 3.24 3.04 15.97
N VAL A 54 3.65 3.95 15.08
CA VAL A 54 3.25 5.36 15.10
C VAL A 54 2.58 5.69 13.76
N LEU A 55 1.40 6.33 13.84
CA LEU A 55 0.71 6.85 12.66
C LEU A 55 1.42 8.12 12.19
N GLU A 56 2.04 8.06 11.01
CA GLU A 56 2.79 9.19 10.45
C GLU A 56 1.91 10.10 9.60
N ARG A 57 1.01 9.50 8.81
CA ARG A 57 0.23 10.24 7.81
C ARG A 57 -1.10 9.57 7.54
N THR A 58 -2.11 10.39 7.27
CA THR A 58 -3.40 9.94 6.75
C THR A 58 -3.71 10.70 5.46
N VAL A 59 -4.18 9.99 4.44
CA VAL A 59 -4.50 10.54 3.12
C VAL A 59 -5.93 10.16 2.74
N ALA A 60 -6.74 11.16 2.44
CA ALA A 60 -8.06 11.00 1.83
C ALA A 60 -7.88 10.76 0.32
N LEU A 61 -7.98 9.51 -0.09
CA LEU A 61 -7.69 9.03 -1.44
C LEU A 61 -8.69 9.55 -2.47
N ASP A 62 -9.96 9.64 -2.09
CA ASP A 62 -11.03 10.25 -2.88
C ASP A 62 -10.69 11.69 -3.26
N LYS A 63 -10.21 12.49 -2.31
CA LYS A 63 -9.76 13.86 -2.54
C LYS A 63 -8.48 13.90 -3.37
N LEU A 64 -7.51 13.03 -3.04
CA LEU A 64 -6.24 12.96 -3.78
C LEU A 64 -6.46 12.67 -5.26
N LEU A 65 -7.33 11.72 -5.58
CA LEU A 65 -7.62 11.28 -6.94
C LEU A 65 -8.81 12.02 -7.59
N SER A 66 -9.40 12.99 -6.90
CA SER A 66 -10.61 13.72 -7.35
C SER A 66 -11.77 12.80 -7.74
N MET A 67 -12.05 11.80 -6.91
CA MET A 67 -13.12 10.81 -7.09
C MET A 67 -14.36 11.19 -6.29
N ASN A 68 -15.54 10.87 -6.82
CA ASN A 68 -16.76 10.86 -6.02
C ASN A 68 -16.92 9.49 -5.37
N SER A 69 -16.61 9.38 -4.07
CA SER A 69 -16.69 8.12 -3.32
C SER A 69 -18.10 7.54 -3.26
N GLU A 70 -19.15 8.36 -3.43
CA GLU A 70 -20.55 7.91 -3.45
C GLU A 70 -20.92 7.15 -4.72
N GLU A 71 -20.19 7.35 -5.82
CA GLU A 71 -20.41 6.65 -7.09
C GLU A 71 -19.74 5.26 -7.12
N GLY A 72 -18.84 5.00 -6.18
CA GLY A 72 -18.09 3.75 -6.10
C GLY A 72 -18.87 2.65 -5.39
N SER A 73 -19.20 1.57 -6.09
CA SER A 73 -19.83 0.40 -5.47
C SER A 73 -18.83 -0.54 -4.78
N GLN A 74 -17.52 -0.27 -4.86
CA GLN A 74 -16.46 -1.15 -4.36
C GLN A 74 -15.35 -0.33 -3.71
N SER A 75 -14.92 -0.77 -2.52
CA SER A 75 -13.79 -0.16 -1.82
C SER A 75 -12.50 -0.36 -2.61
N PRO A 76 -11.62 0.66 -2.67
CA PRO A 76 -10.32 0.53 -3.32
C PRO A 76 -9.45 -0.53 -2.66
N ARG A 77 -8.47 -1.03 -3.40
CA ARG A 77 -7.58 -2.13 -2.99
C ARG A 77 -6.13 -1.80 -3.30
N ILE A 78 -5.25 -2.17 -2.38
CA ILE A 78 -3.81 -2.17 -2.65
C ILE A 78 -3.48 -3.43 -3.45
N LEU A 79 -2.89 -3.26 -4.63
CA LEU A 79 -2.48 -4.36 -5.49
C LEU A 79 -1.04 -4.82 -5.21
N GLY A 80 -0.18 -3.91 -4.73
CA GLY A 80 1.21 -4.22 -4.41
C GLY A 80 2.05 -2.97 -4.14
N PHE A 81 3.29 -3.20 -3.71
CA PHE A 81 4.26 -2.16 -3.35
C PHE A 81 5.62 -2.40 -4.01
N ALA A 82 6.05 -1.44 -4.84
CA ALA A 82 7.36 -1.31 -5.45
C ALA A 82 8.39 -0.77 -4.46
N GLU A 83 9.18 -1.68 -3.88
CA GLU A 83 10.18 -1.34 -2.87
C GLU A 83 11.25 -0.41 -3.45
N ASP A 84 11.79 -0.71 -4.63
CA ASP A 84 12.87 0.06 -5.26
C ASP A 84 12.46 1.51 -5.59
N ASN A 85 11.17 1.72 -5.85
CA ASN A 85 10.63 3.01 -6.27
C ASN A 85 9.78 3.70 -5.19
N ASN A 86 9.61 3.05 -4.04
CA ASN A 86 8.70 3.43 -2.96
C ASN A 86 7.29 3.83 -3.43
N VAL A 87 6.69 2.97 -4.25
CA VAL A 87 5.43 3.24 -4.95
C VAL A 87 4.41 2.14 -4.68
N VAL A 88 3.15 2.53 -4.57
CA VAL A 88 2.02 1.60 -4.41
C VAL A 88 1.22 1.54 -5.70
N LEU A 89 0.85 0.32 -6.11
CA LEU A 89 -0.22 0.12 -7.09
C LEU A 89 -1.55 0.01 -6.36
N LEU A 90 -2.50 0.83 -6.79
CA LEU A 90 -3.81 0.94 -6.18
C LEU A 90 -4.88 0.72 -7.23
N TRP A 91 -5.84 -0.16 -6.95
CA TRP A 91 -7.05 -0.29 -7.74
C TRP A 91 -8.18 0.50 -7.10
N THR A 92 -8.96 1.16 -7.96
CA THR A 92 -10.16 1.92 -7.61
C THR A 92 -11.24 1.66 -8.67
N PHE A 93 -12.49 2.05 -8.38
CA PHE A 93 -13.59 1.90 -9.34
C PHE A 93 -13.39 2.71 -10.63
N ILE A 94 -12.55 3.76 -10.64
CA ILE A 94 -12.23 4.56 -11.83
C ILE A 94 -10.96 4.12 -12.56
N GLY A 95 -10.13 3.25 -11.96
CA GLY A 95 -8.89 2.81 -12.59
C GLY A 95 -7.82 2.31 -11.64
N VAL A 96 -6.70 1.90 -12.23
CA VAL A 96 -5.46 1.54 -11.51
C VAL A 96 -4.53 2.73 -11.49
N PHE A 97 -3.98 3.03 -10.33
CA PHE A 97 -3.07 4.15 -10.10
C PHE A 97 -1.73 3.67 -9.57
N LYS A 98 -0.68 4.31 -10.06
CA LYS A 98 0.62 4.38 -9.41
C LYS A 98 0.55 5.53 -8.41
N VAL A 99 0.80 5.30 -7.12
CA VAL A 99 0.77 6.34 -6.08
C VAL A 99 2.06 6.32 -5.27
N GLN A 100 2.69 7.49 -5.13
CA GLN A 100 3.83 7.70 -4.24
C GLN A 100 3.35 8.51 -3.03
N PHE A 101 3.09 7.83 -1.90
CA PHE A 101 2.44 8.45 -0.73
C PHE A 101 3.30 9.50 -0.01
N GLU A 102 4.63 9.45 -0.15
CA GLU A 102 5.53 10.46 0.41
C GLU A 102 5.38 11.82 -0.28
N SER A 103 5.40 11.82 -1.62
CA SER A 103 5.28 13.02 -2.45
C SER A 103 3.84 13.37 -2.86
N LEU A 104 2.89 12.49 -2.52
CA LEU A 104 1.48 12.53 -2.95
C LEU A 104 1.31 12.63 -4.48
N GLN A 105 2.32 12.18 -5.22
CA GLN A 105 2.24 12.11 -6.68
C GLN A 105 1.51 10.84 -7.09
N PHE A 106 0.66 10.95 -8.10
CA PHE A 106 -0.05 9.81 -8.66
C PHE A 106 -0.12 9.87 -10.17
N LYS A 107 -0.23 8.69 -10.78
CA LYS A 107 -0.43 8.54 -12.22
C LYS A 107 -1.42 7.42 -12.47
N LYS A 108 -2.50 7.72 -13.20
CA LYS A 108 -3.42 6.70 -13.69
C LYS A 108 -2.73 5.85 -14.74
N LEU A 109 -2.74 4.53 -14.55
CA LEU A 109 -2.15 3.56 -15.46
C LEU A 109 -3.19 2.95 -16.39
N LEU A 110 -4.38 2.64 -15.87
CA LEU A 110 -5.44 1.95 -16.59
C LEU A 110 -6.81 2.53 -16.21
N GLU A 111 -7.70 2.64 -17.20
CA GLU A 111 -9.12 2.92 -16.99
C GLU A 111 -9.85 1.67 -16.47
N SER A 112 -10.76 1.86 -15.51
CA SER A 112 -11.60 0.76 -15.01
C SER A 112 -12.88 0.67 -15.84
N TYR A 113 -12.80 0.07 -17.03
CA TYR A 113 -13.99 -0.38 -17.75
C TYR A 113 -14.18 -1.88 -17.46
N ARG A 114 -14.85 -2.20 -16.35
CA ARG A 114 -15.33 -3.57 -16.01
C ARG A 114 -14.25 -4.65 -15.78
N PHE A 115 -13.24 -4.39 -14.95
CA PHE A 115 -12.38 -5.47 -14.45
C PHE A 115 -13.02 -6.14 -13.23
N TYR A 116 -14.09 -6.92 -13.45
CA TYR A 116 -14.88 -7.50 -12.36
C TYR A 116 -14.19 -8.62 -11.58
N CYS A 117 -13.07 -9.20 -12.03
CA CYS A 117 -12.53 -10.41 -11.36
C CYS A 117 -11.00 -10.63 -11.42
N TRP A 118 -10.17 -9.75 -11.99
CA TRP A 118 -8.83 -10.19 -12.43
C TRP A 118 -7.60 -9.76 -11.61
N PHE A 119 -7.74 -9.02 -10.50
CA PHE A 119 -6.56 -8.52 -9.76
C PHE A 119 -6.13 -9.37 -8.56
N HIS A 120 -6.41 -10.67 -8.60
CA HIS A 120 -5.79 -11.59 -7.66
C HIS A 120 -4.40 -11.98 -8.20
N TYR A 121 -3.38 -11.31 -7.68
CA TYR A 121 -1.96 -11.70 -7.77
C TYR A 121 -1.28 -11.51 -9.13
N TYR A 122 -0.86 -10.26 -9.43
CA TYR A 122 0.28 -10.05 -10.30
C TYR A 122 1.52 -9.78 -9.43
N PRO A 123 2.58 -10.61 -9.49
CA PRO A 123 3.87 -10.20 -8.97
C PRO A 123 4.30 -8.96 -9.76
N PHE A 124 4.29 -7.81 -9.09
CA PHE A 124 4.52 -6.53 -9.75
C PHE A 124 6.03 -6.30 -10.00
N GLU A 125 6.90 -7.03 -9.29
CA GLU A 125 8.35 -7.12 -9.52
C GLU A 125 8.81 -8.58 -9.38
N GLY A 126 9.60 -9.04 -10.34
CA GLY A 126 10.29 -10.34 -10.30
C GLY A 126 11.80 -10.10 -10.26
N VAL A 127 12.47 -10.66 -9.27
CA VAL A 127 13.94 -10.63 -9.20
C VAL A 127 14.48 -11.73 -10.11
N TYR A 128 15.08 -11.37 -11.24
CA TYR A 128 15.93 -12.30 -11.98
C TYR A 128 17.27 -12.37 -11.26
N THR A 129 17.47 -13.39 -10.43
CA THR A 129 18.82 -13.78 -10.04
C THR A 129 19.46 -14.41 -11.26
N ALA A 130 20.36 -13.68 -11.92
CA ALA A 130 21.25 -14.26 -12.91
C ALA A 130 22.22 -15.20 -12.18
N ASP A 131 21.77 -16.42 -11.91
CA ASP A 131 22.64 -17.51 -11.49
C ASP A 131 23.24 -18.11 -12.76
N ALA A 132 24.20 -17.39 -13.35
CA ALA A 132 25.17 -17.98 -14.26
C ALA A 132 26.37 -18.37 -13.41
N GLY A 133 26.31 -19.60 -12.89
CA GLY A 133 27.37 -20.19 -12.08
C GLY A 133 28.74 -20.14 -12.76
N ILE A 134 29.74 -19.80 -11.94
CA ILE A 134 31.06 -20.47 -11.81
C ILE A 134 31.44 -21.45 -12.94
N MET A 135 32.28 -20.98 -13.87
CA MET A 135 33.71 -21.36 -13.99
C MET A 135 34.44 -20.39 -14.94
#